data_AF-A0A940PLY1-F1
#
_entry.id   AF-A0A940PLY1-F1
#
_cell.length_a   1.000
_cell.length_b   1.000
_cell.length_c   1.000
_cell.angle_alpha   90.00
_cell.angle_beta   90.00
_cell.angle_gamma   90.00
#
_symmetry.space_group_name_H-M   'P 1'
#
loop_
_entity.id
_entity.type
_entity.pdbx_description
1 polymer ?
#
loop_
_entity_poly.entity_id
_entity_poly.type
_entity_poly.pdbx_seq_one_letter_code
_entity_poly.pdbx_strand_id
1 'polypeptide(L)' 'MFFNDNDELLLVGKARKLRPRIKKHFEDTVSPIKNNRNEVSKIDVCMVEDPVDREIYETYIINELKAKYNIDKVLYR' A
#
# COMPACT_ATOMS: atom_id res chain seq x y z
N MET A 1 -0.54 -0.93 -4.64
CA MET A 1 -0.13 -2.08 -3.82
C MET A 1 1.32 -2.37 -4.16
N PHE A 2 2.16 -2.59 -3.15
CA PHE A 2 3.57 -2.93 -3.33
C PHE A 2 3.79 -4.39 -2.96
N PHE A 3 4.50 -5.12 -3.81
CA PHE A 3 4.80 -6.53 -3.66
C PHE A 3 6.30 -6.78 -3.72
N ASN A 4 6.76 -7.86 -3.09
CA ASN A 4 8.12 -8.38 -3.24
C ASN A 4 8.22 -9.47 -4.31
N ASP A 5 9.43 -9.98 -4.54
CA ASP A 5 9.72 -11.03 -5.51
C ASP A 5 9.02 -12.37 -5.22
N ASN A 6 8.49 -12.54 -4.01
CA ASN A 6 7.69 -13.70 -3.61
C ASN A 6 6.18 -13.45 -3.75
N ASP A 7 5.77 -12.38 -4.43
CA ASP A 7 4.37 -11.91 -4.55
C ASP A 7 3.69 -11.61 -3.19
N GLU A 8 4.46 -11.37 -2.13
CA GLU A 8 3.90 -10.99 -0.82
C GLU A 8 3.51 -9.51 -0.81
N LEU A 9 2.32 -9.21 -0.28
CA LEU A 9 1.82 -7.84 -0.17
C LEU A 9 2.52 -7.08 0.96
N LEU A 10 3.38 -6.13 0.57
CA LEU A 10 4.15 -5.32 1.51
C LEU A 10 3.36 -4.12 2.03
N LEU A 11 2.70 -3.38 1.13
CA LEU A 11 2.03 -2.13 1.47
C LEU A 11 0.83 -1.85 0.56
N VAL A 12 -0.27 -1.41 1.17
CA VAL A 12 -1.44 -0.86 0.49
C VAL A 12 -1.58 0.60 0.88
N GLY A 13 -1.91 1.43 -0.11
CA GLY A 13 -2.27 2.82 0.12
C GLY A 13 -3.13 3.36 -1.01
N LYS A 14 -4.06 4.25 -0.68
CA LYS A 14 -4.86 4.99 -1.64
C LYS A 14 -4.24 6.33 -2.03
N ALA A 15 -4.60 6.81 -3.21
CA ALA A 15 -4.19 8.13 -3.70
C ALA A 15 -5.25 8.74 -4.60
N ARG A 16 -5.38 10.08 -4.58
CA ARG A 16 -6.03 10.83 -5.67
C ARG A 16 -5.07 11.02 -6.86
N LYS A 17 -3.78 11.22 -6.57
CA LYS A 17 -2.70 11.36 -7.56
C LYS A 17 -1.69 10.25 -7.33
N LEU A 18 -1.70 9.22 -8.19
CA LEU A 18 -0.89 8.01 -8.03
C LEU A 18 0.61 8.29 -8.12
N ARG A 19 1.09 8.95 -9.19
CA ARG A 19 2.53 9.19 -9.40
C ARG A 19 3.19 9.93 -8.23
N PRO A 20 2.67 11.08 -7.75
CA PRO A 20 3.23 11.76 -6.57
C PRO A 20 3.19 10.89 -5.31
N ARG A 21 2.13 10.09 -5.11
CA ARG A 21 2.02 9.22 -3.94
C ARG A 21 3.06 8.12 -3.94
N ILE A 22 3.24 7.43 -5.08
CA ILE A 22 4.25 6.38 -5.23
C ILE A 22 5.63 6.99 -4.96
N LYS A 23 5.98 8.09 -5.64
CA LYS A 23 7.26 8.79 -5.46
C LYS A 23 7.53 9.12 -3.98
N LYS A 24 6.52 9.65 -3.27
CA LYS A 24 6.63 9.95 -1.85
C LYS A 24 6.97 8.72 -1.00
N HIS A 25 6.44 7.54 -1.29
CA HIS A 25 6.79 6.33 -0.54
C HIS A 25 8.28 5.92 -0.66
N PHE A 26 8.94 6.30 -1.76
CA PHE A 26 10.35 6.00 -2.02
C PHE A 26 11.31 7.11 -1.57
N GLU A 27 10.83 8.33 -1.36
CA GLU A 27 11.67 9.48 -0.97
C GLU A 27 11.49 9.86 0.51
N ASP A 28 10.29 9.69 1.06
CA ASP A 28 9.92 10.23 2.37
C ASP A 28 10.44 9.38 3.54
N THR A 29 10.89 10.06 4.61
CA THR A 29 11.47 9.45 5.82
C THR A 29 10.42 8.89 6.79
N VAL A 30 9.14 9.17 6.56
CA VAL A 30 8.01 8.63 7.35
C VAL A 30 7.24 7.51 6.66
N SER A 31 7.67 7.07 5.47
CA SER A 31 7.05 5.96 4.76
C SER A 31 7.15 4.65 5.58
N PRO A 32 6.07 3.84 5.70
CA PRO A 32 6.15 2.56 6.40
C PRO A 32 7.16 1.58 5.80
N ILE A 33 7.45 1.72 4.51
CA ILE A 33 8.43 0.89 3.79
C ILE A 33 9.83 1.52 3.74
N LYS A 34 10.11 2.62 4.46
CA LYS A 34 11.35 3.39 4.33
C LYS A 34 12.64 2.56 4.45
N ASN A 35 12.64 1.55 5.32
CA ASN A 35 13.78 0.67 5.57
C ASN A 35 13.79 -0.57 4.66
N ASN A 36 12.70 -0.82 3.94
CA ASN A 36 12.46 -2.05 3.18
C ASN A 36 12.11 -1.75 1.70
N ARG A 37 12.52 -0.58 1.18
CA ARG A 37 12.20 -0.16 -0.21
C ARG A 37 12.76 -1.12 -1.25
N ASN A 38 13.89 -1.74 -0.94
CA ASN A 38 14.56 -2.69 -1.80
C ASN A 38 13.79 -4.02 -1.93
N GLU A 39 12.84 -4.31 -1.03
CA GLU A 39 11.96 -5.48 -1.15
C GLU A 39 10.90 -5.26 -2.23
N VAL A 40 10.62 -4.03 -2.67
CA VAL A 40 9.56 -3.76 -3.65
C VAL A 40 10.05 -4.12 -5.06
N SER A 41 9.45 -5.15 -5.65
CA SER A 41 9.72 -5.58 -7.03
C SER A 41 8.59 -5.25 -7.99
N LYS A 42 7.36 -5.17 -7.49
CA LYS A 42 6.15 -4.94 -8.29
C LYS A 42 5.20 -3.96 -7.63
N ILE A 43 4.59 -3.11 -8.45
CA ILE A 43 3.60 -2.12 -8.04
C ILE A 43 2.32 -2.32 -8.85
N ASP A 44 1.26 -2.78 -8.20
CA ASP A 44 -0.07 -2.87 -8.82
C ASP A 44 -0.95 -1.68 -8.45
N VAL A 45 -1.76 -1.26 -9.41
CA VAL A 45 -2.66 -0.12 -9.30
C VAL A 45 -4.08 -0.57 -9.61
N CYS A 46 -5.01 -0.22 -8.73
CA CYS A 46 -6.44 -0.34 -8.98
C CYS A 46 -7.03 1.06 -9.13
N MET A 47 -7.78 1.30 -10.20
CA MET A 47 -8.47 2.56 -10.44
C MET A 47 -9.88 2.47 -9.86
N VAL A 48 -10.18 3.33 -8.89
CA VAL A 48 -11.47 3.36 -8.19
C VAL A 48 -11.98 4.79 -8.24
N GLU A 49 -13.12 5.00 -8.89
CA GLU A 49 -13.70 6.33 -9.10
C GLU A 49 -14.26 6.90 -7.80
N ASP A 50 -15.12 6.13 -7.13
CA ASP A 50 -15.81 6.56 -5.93
C ASP A 50 -14.86 6.63 -4.71
N PRO A 51 -14.89 7.74 -3.95
CA PRO A 51 -14.03 7.89 -2.77
C PRO A 51 -14.40 6.93 -1.61
N VAL A 52 -15.66 6.55 -1.47
CA VAL A 52 -16.14 5.60 -0.44
C VAL A 52 -15.64 4.21 -0.77
N ASP A 53 -15.80 3.76 -2.01
CA ASP A 53 -15.31 2.45 -2.44
C ASP A 53 -13.80 2.33 -2.26
N ARG A 54 -13.07 3.41 -2.57
CA ARG A 54 -11.61 3.46 -2.38
C ARG A 54 -11.21 3.31 -0.91
N GLU A 55 -11.98 3.87 0.01
CA GLU A 55 -11.76 3.74 1.45
C GLU A 55 -11.99 2.29 1.92
N ILE A 56 -13.08 1.69 1.43
CA ILE A 56 -13.46 0.31 1.74
C ILE A 56 -12.41 -0.66 1.21
N TYR A 57 -12.02 -0.54 -0.06
CA TYR A 57 -11.04 -1.43 -0.67
C TYR A 57 -9.67 -1.32 -0.01
N GLU A 58 -9.20 -0.12 0.34
CA GLU A 58 -7.95 0.02 1.08
C GLU A 58 -8.00 -0.78 2.39
N THR A 59 -9.06 -0.59 3.17
CA THR A 59 -9.24 -1.25 4.47
C THR A 59 -9.39 -2.77 4.31
N TYR A 60 -10.19 -3.22 3.35
CA TYR A 60 -10.39 -4.63 3.05
C TYR A 60 -9.08 -5.31 2.65
N ILE A 61 -8.34 -4.76 1.68
CA ILE A 61 -7.11 -5.37 1.16
C ILE A 61 -6.03 -5.43 2.26
N ILE A 62 -5.91 -4.38 3.10
CA ILE A 62 -4.96 -4.39 4.23
C ILE A 62 -5.23 -5.58 5.16
N ASN A 63 -6.50 -5.87 5.43
CA ASN A 63 -6.89 -6.84 6.45
C ASN A 63 -7.00 -8.26 5.93
N GLU A 64 -7.63 -8.46 4.78
CA GLU A 64 -7.82 -9.78 4.18
C GLU A 64 -6.50 -10.32 3.60
N LEU A 65 -5.72 -9.48 2.91
CA LEU A 65 -4.44 -9.88 2.33
C LEU A 65 -3.26 -9.63 3.25
N LYS A 66 -3.51 -9.13 4.47
CA LYS A 66 -2.54 -8.95 5.56
C LYS A 66 -1.27 -8.21 5.13
N ALA A 67 -1.44 -6.99 4.65
CA ALA A 67 -0.33 -6.17 4.16
C ALA A 67 0.72 -5.95 5.27
N LYS A 68 1.95 -6.42 5.02
CA LYS A 68 3.02 -6.58 6.03
C LYS A 68 3.37 -5.30 6.79
N TYR A 69 3.45 -4.16 6.10
CA TYR A 69 3.89 -2.88 6.67
C TYR A 69 2.76 -1.87 6.94
N ASN A 70 1.50 -2.25 6.75
CA ASN A 70 0.38 -1.41 7.19
C ASN A 70 0.20 -1.56 8.72
N ILE A 71 0.17 -0.45 9.47
CA ILE A 71 0.05 -0.46 10.94
C ILE A 71 -1.22 0.23 11.47
N ASP A 72 -1.67 1.34 10.86
CA ASP A 72 -2.73 2.19 11.41
C ASP A 72 -4.16 1.66 11.17
N LYS A 73 -4.33 0.67 10.28
CA LYS A 73 -5.65 0.18 9.81
C LYS A 73 -5.81 -1.35 9.88
N VAL A 74 -5.02 -1.99 10.74
CA VAL A 74 -5.02 -3.44 10.91
C VAL A 74 -6.01 -3.81 12.02
N LEU A 75 -6.92 -4.75 11.71
CA LEU A 75 -8.03 -5.21 12.55
C LEU A 75 -7.91 -6.68 12.98
N TYR A 76 -6.91 -7.41 12.46
CA TYR A 76 -6.74 -8.85 12.70
C TYR A 76 -5.69 -9.18 13.78
N ARG A 77 -5.32 -8.20 14.61
CA ARG A 77 -4.31 -8.36 15.67
C ARG A 77 -4.92 -8.82 16.99
#